data_AF-A0AAN6KYT0-F1
#
_entry.id   AF-A0AAN6KYT0-F1
#
_cell.length_a   1.000
_cell.length_b   1.000
_cell.length_c   1.000
_cell.angle_alpha   90.00
_cell.angle_beta   90.00
_cell.angle_gamma   90.00
#
_symmetry.space_group_name_H-M   'P 1'
#
loop_
_entity.id
_entity.type
_entity.pdbx_description
1 polymer ?
#
loop_
_entity_poly.entity_id
_entity_poly.type
_entity_poly.pdbx_seq_one_letter_code
_entity_poly.pdbx_strand_id
1 'polypeptide(L)'
;MDFWKGFICAEIFIYCCYLLMGMIVYSAQGQFTYAVAYQGIPNSAYNWQTLGNAISFISALIAALLYGNIGVKVIYATILRDLFHFPALDKKMGKIIWIAIIPIYWGLAFVVAAAIPQIANLTSFVGAACILQFTYTFPPMLKVGFNCQNDAMSEEEQFDPVSGQVQRRDEGWTRWMRGFKRQFAWNTFDSIYALCALGTAGLGLYASITGMATSFSTTKLTPFTCAPPA
;
A
#
# COMPACT_ATOMS: atom_id res chain seq x y z
N MET A 1 18.03 1.40 20.22
CA MET A 1 16.60 1.73 20.36
C MET A 1 15.80 0.48 20.05
N ASP A 2 14.83 0.11 20.88
CA ASP A 2 13.89 -0.96 20.54
C ASP A 2 13.09 -0.54 19.30
N PHE A 3 12.76 -1.51 18.44
CA PHE A 3 12.07 -1.28 17.17
C PHE A 3 10.83 -0.37 17.31
N TRP A 4 9.98 -0.63 18.31
CA TRP A 4 8.76 0.13 18.53
C TRP A 4 9.01 1.59 18.93
N LYS A 5 10.05 1.86 19.72
CA LYS A 5 10.42 3.23 20.11
C LYS A 5 10.95 4.02 18.91
N GLY A 6 11.78 3.38 18.08
CA GLY A 6 12.26 3.97 16.83
C GLY A 6 11.13 4.26 15.85
N PHE A 7 10.18 3.33 15.72
CA PHE A 7 9.00 3.48 14.88
C PHE A 7 8.12 4.66 15.31
N ILE A 8 7.79 4.77 16.61
CA ILE A 8 6.98 5.90 17.11
C ILE A 8 7.68 7.24 16.88
N CYS A 9 9.00 7.32 17.14
CA CYS A 9 9.76 8.55 16.94
C CYS A 9 9.74 9.00 15.47
N ALA A 10 9.94 8.05 14.54
CA ALA A 10 9.90 8.32 13.11
C ALA A 10 8.50 8.78 12.64
N GLU A 11 7.44 8.11 13.10
CA GLU A 11 6.06 8.48 12.77
C GLU A 11 5.69 9.88 13.28
N ILE A 12 6.00 10.19 14.54
CA ILE A 12 5.75 11.53 15.10
C ILE A 12 6.48 12.59 14.29
N PHE A 13 7.74 12.35 13.92
CA PHE A 13 8.52 13.28 13.12
C PHE A 13 7.87 13.56 11.75
N ILE A 14 7.53 12.49 11.01
CA ILE A 14 6.89 12.62 9.70
C ILE A 14 5.53 13.32 9.83
N TYR A 15 4.73 12.94 10.83
CA TYR A 15 3.43 13.54 11.08
C TYR A 15 3.53 15.05 11.34
N CYS A 16 4.49 15.48 12.16
CA CYS A 16 4.76 16.90 12.40
C CYS A 16 5.14 17.63 11.12
N CYS A 17 6.04 17.08 10.30
CA CYS A 17 6.42 17.69 9.02
C CYS A 17 5.23 17.84 8.07
N TYR A 18 4.38 16.81 7.95
CA TYR A 18 3.22 16.82 7.07
C TYR A 18 2.16 17.82 7.53
N LEU A 19 1.86 17.88 8.83
CA LEU A 19 0.89 18.84 9.37
C LEU A 19 1.37 20.28 9.25
N LEU A 20 2.63 20.56 9.62
CA LEU A 20 3.18 21.92 9.52
C LEU A 20 3.17 22.40 8.07
N MET A 21 3.65 21.57 7.14
CA MET A 21 3.62 21.90 5.72
C MET A 21 2.19 22.12 5.21
N GLY A 22 1.26 21.22 5.56
CA GLY A 22 -0.14 21.33 5.17
C GLY A 22 -0.80 22.61 5.67
N MET A 23 -0.63 22.95 6.95
CA MET A 23 -1.20 24.16 7.54
C MET A 23 -0.61 25.44 6.94
N ILE A 24 0.70 25.49 6.70
CA ILE A 24 1.37 26.66 6.13
C ILE A 24 0.93 26.87 4.68
N VAL A 25 0.98 25.82 3.85
CA VAL A 25 0.58 25.93 2.43
C VAL A 25 -0.90 26.27 2.31
N TYR A 26 -1.75 25.61 3.09
CA TYR A 26 -3.20 25.86 3.05
C TYR A 26 -3.57 27.27 3.55
N SER A 27 -2.89 27.79 4.58
CA SER A 27 -3.13 29.18 5.02
C SER A 27 -2.70 30.22 3.98
N ALA A 28 -1.70 29.91 3.15
CA ALA A 28 -1.22 30.80 2.08
C ALA A 28 -2.01 30.68 0.76
N GLN A 29 -2.38 29.47 0.34
CA GLN A 29 -3.04 29.20 -0.96
C GLN A 29 -4.56 29.03 -0.86
N GLY A 30 -5.10 28.81 0.35
CA GLY A 30 -6.53 28.61 0.58
C GLY A 30 -7.10 27.38 -0.14
N GLN A 31 -8.37 27.46 -0.52
CA GLN A 31 -9.12 26.36 -1.12
C GLN A 31 -8.59 25.88 -2.49
N PHE A 32 -7.74 26.68 -3.16
CA PHE A 32 -7.18 26.36 -4.48
C PHE A 32 -5.77 25.74 -4.40
N THR A 33 -5.42 25.17 -3.24
CA THR A 33 -4.15 24.48 -3.05
C THR A 33 -4.04 23.28 -3.98
N TYR A 34 -2.92 23.18 -4.70
CA TYR A 34 -2.64 22.04 -5.57
C TYR A 34 -2.19 20.83 -4.77
N ALA A 35 -2.55 19.62 -5.24
CA ALA A 35 -2.09 18.35 -4.62
C ALA A 35 -0.55 18.26 -4.52
N VAL A 36 0.15 18.91 -5.46
CA VAL A 36 1.59 19.08 -5.44
C VAL A 36 1.90 20.54 -5.14
N ALA A 37 2.27 20.84 -3.89
CA ALA A 37 2.33 22.22 -3.36
C ALA A 37 3.21 23.18 -4.19
N TYR A 38 4.34 22.71 -4.72
CA TYR A 38 5.26 23.53 -5.51
C TYR A 38 4.71 23.88 -6.91
N GLN A 39 3.66 23.19 -7.40
CA GLN A 39 2.96 23.56 -8.63
C GLN A 39 2.04 24.77 -8.44
N GLY A 40 1.75 25.16 -7.19
CA GLY A 40 1.02 26.38 -6.88
C GLY A 40 1.86 27.65 -6.84
N ILE A 41 3.16 27.56 -7.10
CA ILE A 41 4.05 28.73 -7.14
C ILE A 41 3.74 29.55 -8.41
N PRO A 42 3.47 30.87 -8.30
CA PRO A 42 3.11 31.70 -9.44
C PRO A 42 4.28 31.80 -10.44
N ASN A 43 3.95 32.03 -11.72
CA ASN A 43 4.93 32.19 -12.80
C ASN A 43 5.94 33.33 -12.56
N SER A 44 5.61 34.30 -11.70
CA SER A 44 6.55 35.35 -11.26
C SER A 44 7.75 34.81 -10.48
N ALA A 45 7.65 33.60 -9.93
CA ALA A 45 8.70 32.90 -9.19
C ALA A 45 9.04 31.54 -9.84
N TYR A 46 9.06 31.48 -11.17
CA TYR A 46 9.30 30.26 -11.96
C TYR A 46 10.58 29.50 -11.60
N ASN A 47 11.64 30.21 -11.16
CA ASN A 47 12.89 29.57 -10.72
C ASN A 47 12.68 28.66 -9.50
N TRP A 48 11.80 29.04 -8.57
CA TRP A 48 11.48 28.22 -7.39
C TRP A 48 10.64 26.99 -7.74
N GLN A 49 9.70 27.14 -8.68
CA GLN A 49 8.95 26.01 -9.22
C GLN A 49 9.88 25.02 -9.94
N THR A 50 10.82 25.52 -10.74
CA THR A 50 11.81 24.70 -11.46
C THR A 50 12.72 23.94 -10.50
N LEU A 51 13.18 24.58 -9.43
CA LEU A 51 13.96 23.93 -8.37
C LEU A 51 13.15 22.81 -7.69
N GLY A 52 11.88 23.07 -7.34
CA GLY A 52 10.98 22.08 -6.77
C GLY A 52 10.77 20.88 -7.69
N ASN A 53 10.55 21.12 -8.98
CA ASN A 53 10.46 20.08 -9.99
C ASN A 53 11.74 19.22 -10.06
N ALA A 54 12.93 19.85 -10.07
CA ALA A 54 14.20 19.15 -10.12
C ALA A 54 14.45 18.27 -8.88
N ILE A 55 14.22 18.81 -7.68
CA ILE A 55 14.38 18.07 -6.42
C ILE A 55 13.37 16.91 -6.35
N SER A 56 12.11 17.17 -6.71
CA SER A 56 11.07 16.15 -6.73
C SER A 56 11.39 15.03 -7.72
N PHE A 57 11.95 15.36 -8.89
CA PHE A 57 12.34 14.37 -9.88
C PHE A 57 13.46 13.46 -9.36
N ILE A 58 14.52 14.03 -8.77
CA ILE A 58 15.62 13.26 -8.18
C ILE A 58 15.11 12.37 -7.06
N SER A 59 14.27 12.91 -6.18
CA SER A 59 13.70 12.19 -5.03
C SER A 59 12.80 11.04 -5.49
N ALA A 60 11.94 11.29 -6.47
CA ALA A 60 11.07 10.28 -7.06
C ALA A 60 11.86 9.19 -7.79
N LEU A 61 12.94 9.53 -8.48
CA LEU A 61 13.82 8.56 -9.16
C LEU A 61 14.49 7.63 -8.15
N ILE A 62 15.04 8.17 -7.06
CA ILE A 62 15.65 7.37 -5.99
C ILE A 62 14.60 6.45 -5.37
N ALA A 63 13.41 6.97 -5.05
CA ALA A 63 12.31 6.18 -4.51
C ALA A 63 11.87 5.07 -5.47
N ALA A 64 11.72 5.37 -6.76
CA ALA A 64 11.32 4.41 -7.77
C ALA A 64 12.33 3.26 -7.92
N LEU A 65 13.63 3.56 -7.89
CA LEU A 65 14.69 2.55 -7.95
C LEU A 65 14.72 1.67 -6.69
N LEU A 66 14.59 2.29 -5.51
CA LEU A 66 14.58 1.57 -4.23
C LEU A 66 13.36 0.65 -4.12
N TYR A 67 12.15 1.21 -4.25
CA TYR A 67 10.91 0.46 -4.11
C TYR A 67 10.69 -0.52 -5.27
N GLY A 68 11.10 -0.17 -6.49
CA GLY A 68 11.07 -1.09 -7.62
C GLY A 68 11.94 -2.33 -7.40
N ASN A 69 13.17 -2.15 -6.89
CA ASN A 69 14.06 -3.28 -6.61
C ASN A 69 13.52 -4.17 -5.49
N ILE A 70 12.99 -3.57 -4.42
CA ILE A 70 12.35 -4.31 -3.32
C ILE A 70 11.11 -5.06 -3.84
N GLY A 71 10.23 -4.39 -4.60
CA GLY A 71 9.01 -4.97 -5.14
C GLY A 71 9.26 -6.19 -6.04
N VAL A 72 10.20 -6.09 -6.98
CA VAL A 72 10.57 -7.21 -7.86
C VAL A 72 11.12 -8.39 -7.06
N LYS A 73 11.92 -8.15 -6.02
CA LYS A 73 12.43 -9.21 -5.14
C LYS A 73 11.32 -9.89 -4.35
N VAL A 74 10.36 -9.13 -3.83
CA VAL A 74 9.21 -9.68 -3.11
C VAL A 74 8.38 -10.56 -4.06
N ILE A 75 8.08 -10.09 -5.28
CA ILE A 75 7.38 -10.89 -6.31
C ILE A 75 8.14 -12.17 -6.62
N TYR A 76 9.46 -12.12 -6.75
CA TYR A 76 10.26 -13.31 -7.00
C TYR A 76 10.20 -14.31 -5.84
N ALA A 77 10.30 -13.82 -4.60
CA ALA A 77 10.24 -14.68 -3.43
C ALA A 77 8.86 -15.33 -3.27
N THR A 78 7.78 -14.55 -3.32
CA THR A 78 6.44 -15.05 -3.01
C THR A 78 5.80 -15.80 -4.18
N ILE A 79 5.96 -15.33 -5.41
CA ILE A 79 5.29 -15.94 -6.57
C ILE A 79 6.20 -16.98 -7.20
N LEU A 80 7.42 -16.61 -7.61
CA LEU A 80 8.27 -17.55 -8.37
C LEU A 80 8.83 -18.65 -7.47
N ARG A 81 9.37 -18.30 -6.30
CA ARG A 81 9.97 -19.30 -5.42
C ARG A 81 8.92 -20.08 -4.63
N ASP A 82 7.99 -19.43 -3.94
CA ASP A 82 7.07 -20.15 -3.05
C ASP A 82 5.91 -20.83 -3.79
N LEU A 83 5.35 -20.21 -4.84
CA LEU A 83 4.23 -20.80 -5.60
C LEU A 83 4.74 -21.73 -6.72
N PHE A 84 5.69 -21.27 -7.52
CA PHE A 84 6.19 -22.01 -8.69
C PHE A 84 7.49 -22.79 -8.45
N HIS A 85 8.00 -22.84 -7.21
CA HIS A 85 9.17 -23.63 -6.82
C HIS A 85 10.46 -23.30 -7.61
N PHE A 86 10.60 -22.07 -8.12
CA PHE A 86 11.79 -21.63 -8.85
C PHE A 86 13.05 -21.62 -7.96
N PRO A 87 14.25 -21.78 -8.55
CA PRO A 87 15.51 -21.74 -7.82
C PRO A 87 15.72 -20.40 -7.09
N ALA A 88 16.33 -20.46 -5.91
CA ALA A 88 16.71 -19.27 -5.16
C ALA A 88 17.61 -18.32 -5.97
N LEU A 89 17.51 -17.01 -5.70
CA LEU A 89 18.29 -15.95 -6.36
C LEU A 89 19.82 -16.13 -6.25
N ASP A 90 20.30 -16.93 -5.31
CA ASP A 90 21.74 -17.22 -5.16
C ASP A 90 22.27 -18.11 -6.29
N LYS A 91 21.40 -18.91 -6.93
CA LYS A 91 21.78 -19.78 -8.05
C LYS A 91 21.85 -18.98 -9.35
N LYS A 92 22.80 -19.35 -10.24
CA LYS A 92 22.99 -18.69 -11.55
C LYS A 92 21.70 -18.61 -12.37
N MET A 93 20.89 -19.67 -12.37
CA MET A 93 19.58 -19.69 -13.05
C MET A 93 18.59 -18.68 -12.48
N GLY A 94 18.54 -18.52 -11.14
CA GLY A 94 17.67 -17.54 -10.51
C GLY A 94 18.05 -16.11 -10.84
N LYS A 95 19.35 -15.82 -10.96
CA LYS A 95 19.85 -14.50 -11.40
C LYS A 95 19.44 -14.17 -12.84
N ILE A 96 19.51 -15.14 -13.75
CA ILE A 96 19.12 -14.92 -15.16
C ILE A 96 17.62 -14.62 -15.26
N ILE A 97 16.79 -15.37 -14.55
CA ILE A 97 15.33 -15.14 -14.51
C ILE A 97 15.02 -13.78 -13.91
N TRP A 98 15.72 -13.40 -12.83
CA TRP A 98 15.58 -12.08 -12.23
C TRP A 98 15.94 -10.96 -13.21
N ILE A 99 17.05 -11.09 -13.95
CA ILE A 99 17.45 -10.11 -14.98
C ILE A 99 16.37 -9.98 -16.05
N ALA A 100 15.70 -11.06 -16.44
CA ALA A 100 14.62 -11.03 -17.44
C ALA A 100 13.33 -10.36 -16.91
N ILE A 101 13.04 -10.47 -15.61
CA ILE A 101 11.82 -9.89 -15.01
C ILE A 101 11.92 -8.36 -14.87
N ILE A 102 13.11 -7.83 -14.64
CA ILE A 102 13.32 -6.38 -14.47
C ILE A 102 12.77 -5.55 -15.65
N PRO A 103 13.16 -5.80 -16.93
CA PRO A 103 12.64 -5.04 -18.04
C PRO A 103 11.13 -5.22 -18.23
N ILE A 104 10.58 -6.40 -17.90
CA ILE A 104 9.13 -6.64 -17.93
C ILE A 104 8.43 -5.75 -16.89
N TYR A 105 8.93 -5.73 -15.65
CA TYR A 105 8.38 -4.92 -14.57
C TYR A 105 8.40 -3.42 -14.92
N TRP A 106 9.55 -2.91 -15.36
CA TRP A 106 9.68 -1.50 -15.73
C TRP A 106 8.90 -1.16 -17.01
N GLY A 107 8.80 -2.09 -17.96
CA GLY A 107 7.97 -1.94 -19.15
C GLY A 107 6.48 -1.82 -18.79
N LEU A 108 5.97 -2.67 -17.90
CA LEU A 108 4.60 -2.58 -17.42
C LEU A 108 4.35 -1.28 -16.62
N ALA A 109 5.30 -0.90 -15.76
CA ALA A 109 5.21 0.36 -15.02
C ALA A 109 5.16 1.58 -15.97
N PHE A 110 5.97 1.57 -17.03
CA PHE A 110 5.94 2.60 -18.07
C PHE A 110 4.60 2.64 -18.80
N VAL A 111 4.05 1.48 -19.19
CA VAL A 111 2.73 1.40 -19.83
C VAL A 111 1.65 2.01 -18.95
N VAL A 112 1.62 1.67 -17.66
CA VAL A 112 0.64 2.23 -16.71
C VAL A 112 0.82 3.74 -16.55
N ALA A 113 2.06 4.20 -16.41
CA ALA A 113 2.37 5.62 -16.26
C ALA A 113 2.02 6.45 -17.51
N ALA A 114 2.28 5.92 -18.71
CA ALA A 114 1.98 6.58 -19.98
C ALA A 114 0.49 6.51 -20.37
N ALA A 115 -0.23 5.54 -19.81
CA ALA A 115 -1.66 5.39 -20.06
C ALA A 115 -2.51 6.38 -19.25
N ILE A 116 -2.13 6.70 -18.00
CA ILE A 116 -2.99 7.45 -17.09
C ILE A 116 -2.60 8.94 -17.06
N PRO A 117 -3.46 9.86 -17.56
CA PRO A 117 -3.12 11.26 -17.76
C PRO A 117 -3.06 12.07 -16.46
N GLN A 118 -3.58 11.55 -15.35
CA GLN A 118 -3.69 12.28 -14.08
C GLN A 118 -3.14 11.49 -12.89
N ILE A 119 -1.98 11.93 -12.40
CA ILE A 119 -1.26 11.31 -11.27
C ILE A 119 -2.12 11.29 -9.99
N ALA A 120 -2.92 12.33 -9.73
CA ALA A 120 -3.76 12.42 -8.53
C ALA A 120 -4.81 11.30 -8.43
N ASN A 121 -5.41 10.90 -9.55
CA ASN A 121 -6.41 9.83 -9.56
C ASN A 121 -5.71 8.46 -9.43
N LEU A 122 -4.52 8.31 -10.01
CA LEU A 122 -3.71 7.10 -9.86
C LEU A 122 -3.22 6.91 -8.42
N THR A 123 -2.75 7.96 -7.76
CA THR A 123 -2.32 7.87 -6.35
C THR A 123 -3.49 7.58 -5.42
N SER A 124 -4.66 8.17 -5.67
CA SER A 124 -5.88 7.85 -4.92
C SER A 124 -6.31 6.40 -5.14
N PHE A 125 -6.27 5.90 -6.37
CA PHE A 125 -6.57 4.50 -6.70
C PHE A 125 -5.63 3.53 -5.96
N VAL A 126 -4.31 3.74 -6.04
CA VAL A 126 -3.33 2.88 -5.36
C VAL A 126 -3.47 2.98 -3.85
N GLY A 127 -3.77 4.17 -3.33
CA GLY A 127 -4.06 4.40 -1.92
C GLY A 127 -5.25 3.57 -1.42
N ALA A 128 -6.35 3.57 -2.16
CA ALA A 128 -7.55 2.81 -1.82
C ALA A 128 -7.35 1.29 -2.02
N ALA A 129 -6.71 0.87 -3.11
CA ALA A 129 -6.52 -0.54 -3.45
C ALA A 129 -5.53 -1.25 -2.52
N CYS A 130 -4.43 -0.59 -2.19
CA CYS A 130 -3.29 -1.23 -1.53
C CYS A 130 -3.06 -0.67 -0.13
N ILE A 131 -2.83 0.64 -0.01
CA ILE A 131 -2.39 1.25 1.25
C ILE A 131 -3.46 1.06 2.34
N LEU A 132 -4.70 1.41 2.02
CA LEU A 132 -5.83 1.30 2.94
C LEU A 132 -6.02 -0.15 3.41
N GLN A 133 -5.86 -1.12 2.51
CA GLN A 133 -6.06 -2.54 2.84
C GLN A 133 -4.99 -3.07 3.80
N PHE A 134 -3.72 -2.71 3.58
CA PHE A 134 -2.63 -3.11 4.48
C PHE A 134 -2.65 -2.39 5.83
N THR A 135 -3.31 -1.24 5.94
CA THR A 135 -3.37 -0.47 7.19
C THR A 135 -4.62 -0.77 8.01
N TYR A 136 -5.80 -0.81 7.38
CA TYR A 136 -7.08 -0.76 8.09
C TYR A 136 -7.95 -2.00 7.91
N THR A 137 -7.53 -2.93 7.05
CA THR A 137 -8.35 -4.10 6.71
C THR A 137 -7.68 -5.40 7.12
N PHE A 138 -6.49 -5.68 6.58
CA PHE A 138 -5.76 -6.90 6.91
C PHE A 138 -5.34 -6.98 8.37
N PRO A 139 -4.77 -5.93 9.02
CA PRO A 139 -4.33 -6.07 10.41
C PRO A 139 -5.48 -6.36 11.38
N PRO A 140 -6.64 -5.67 11.32
CA PRO A 140 -7.79 -6.01 12.16
C PRO A 140 -8.34 -7.41 11.87
N MET A 141 -8.43 -7.82 10.60
CA MET A 141 -8.88 -9.18 10.25
C MET A 141 -7.94 -10.27 10.79
N LEU A 142 -6.62 -10.06 10.67
CA LEU A 142 -5.62 -10.97 11.20
C LEU A 142 -5.64 -11.01 12.73
N LYS A 143 -5.86 -9.87 13.39
CA LYS A 143 -6.02 -9.79 14.85
C LYS A 143 -7.24 -10.57 15.32
N VAL A 144 -8.39 -10.44 14.65
CA VAL A 144 -9.59 -11.24 14.96
C VAL A 144 -9.32 -12.73 14.75
N GLY A 145 -8.65 -13.10 13.66
CA GLY A 145 -8.25 -14.48 13.39
C GLY A 145 -7.32 -15.04 14.48
N PHE A 146 -6.32 -14.27 14.89
CA PHE A 146 -5.40 -14.63 15.97
C PHE A 146 -6.12 -14.77 17.31
N ASN A 147 -6.96 -13.80 17.69
CA ASN A 147 -7.74 -13.85 18.92
C ASN A 147 -8.67 -15.07 18.93
N CYS A 148 -9.38 -15.35 17.83
CA CYS A 148 -10.25 -16.52 17.73
C CYS A 148 -9.48 -17.84 17.89
N GLN A 149 -8.27 -17.94 17.35
CA GLN A 149 -7.44 -19.13 17.50
C GLN A 149 -6.91 -19.29 18.92
N ASN A 150 -6.37 -18.21 19.49
CA ASN A 150 -5.79 -18.18 20.83
C ASN A 150 -6.84 -18.42 21.92
N ASP A 151 -7.98 -17.73 21.82
CA ASP A 151 -9.07 -17.84 22.79
C ASP A 151 -9.83 -19.17 22.71
N ALA A 152 -9.71 -19.88 21.59
CA ALA A 152 -10.28 -21.20 21.40
C ALA A 152 -9.41 -22.35 21.94
N MET A 153 -8.15 -22.08 22.32
CA MET A 153 -7.27 -23.05 23.00
C MET A 153 -7.83 -23.33 24.39
N SER A 154 -8.04 -24.60 24.70
CA SER A 154 -8.52 -25.09 26.01
C SER A 154 -7.40 -25.87 26.70
N GLU A 155 -7.42 -25.91 28.04
CA GLU A 155 -6.42 -26.62 28.86
C GLU A 155 -6.38 -28.13 28.60
N GLU A 156 -7.46 -28.68 28.03
CA GLU A 156 -7.57 -30.09 27.63
C GLU A 156 -6.84 -30.41 26.31
N GLU A 157 -6.42 -29.40 25.53
CA GLU A 157 -5.73 -29.59 24.26
C GLU A 157 -4.23 -29.79 24.49
N GLN A 158 -3.80 -31.04 24.61
CA GLN A 158 -2.40 -31.39 24.81
C GLN A 158 -1.66 -31.55 23.48
N PHE A 159 -0.47 -30.96 23.43
CA PHE A 159 0.51 -31.22 22.38
C PHE A 159 1.26 -32.51 22.74
N ASP A 160 1.18 -33.52 21.88
CA ASP A 160 1.97 -34.74 22.05
C ASP A 160 3.36 -34.55 21.39
N PRO A 161 4.44 -34.42 22.18
CA PRO A 161 5.78 -34.16 21.65
C PRO A 161 6.38 -35.34 20.88
N VAL A 162 5.79 -36.54 20.97
CA VAL A 162 6.28 -37.75 20.27
C VAL A 162 5.68 -37.86 18.86
N SER A 163 4.40 -37.55 18.70
CA SER A 163 3.70 -37.59 17.40
C SER A 163 3.71 -36.25 16.65
N GLY A 164 4.03 -35.15 17.34
CA GLY A 164 3.96 -33.79 16.79
C GLY A 164 2.53 -33.33 16.51
N GLN A 165 1.52 -34.10 16.93
CA GLN A 165 0.11 -33.78 16.71
C GLN A 165 -0.49 -33.07 17.91
N VAL A 166 -1.29 -32.03 17.63
CA VAL A 166 -2.09 -31.34 18.64
C VAL A 166 -3.39 -32.11 18.77
N GLN A 167 -3.66 -32.70 19.93
CA GLN A 167 -4.99 -33.27 20.20
C GLN A 167 -5.97 -32.12 20.42
N ARG A 168 -6.80 -31.86 19.40
CA ARG A 168 -7.80 -30.80 19.41
C ARG A 168 -9.15 -31.38 19.79
N ARG A 169 -9.87 -30.69 20.68
CA ARG A 169 -11.19 -31.13 21.13
C ARG A 169 -12.26 -30.89 20.06
N ASP A 170 -12.13 -29.79 19.31
CA ASP A 170 -13.09 -29.36 18.28
C ASP A 170 -12.38 -28.82 17.05
N GLU A 171 -12.89 -29.16 15.87
CA GLU A 171 -12.43 -28.68 14.57
C GLU A 171 -13.47 -27.76 13.89
N GLY A 172 -12.99 -26.88 13.03
CA GLY A 172 -13.84 -26.07 12.15
C GLY A 172 -14.54 -24.87 12.79
N TRP A 173 -15.79 -24.63 12.39
CA TRP A 173 -16.55 -23.41 12.66
C TRP A 173 -16.97 -23.24 14.13
N THR A 174 -17.24 -24.34 14.82
CA THR A 174 -17.60 -24.35 16.26
C THR A 174 -16.47 -23.80 17.12
N ARG A 175 -15.22 -24.12 16.77
CA ARG A 175 -14.01 -23.59 17.43
C ARG A 175 -13.88 -22.08 17.23
N TRP A 176 -14.05 -21.62 15.99
CA TRP A 176 -13.98 -20.19 15.66
C TRP A 176 -15.05 -19.37 16.37
N MET A 177 -16.29 -19.87 16.37
CA MET A 177 -17.40 -19.18 17.05
C MET A 177 -17.22 -19.18 18.58
N ARG A 178 -16.59 -20.21 19.16
CA ARG A 178 -16.21 -20.23 20.59
C ARG A 178 -15.16 -19.17 20.91
N GLY A 179 -14.08 -19.11 20.14
CA GLY A 179 -13.04 -18.09 20.29
C GLY A 179 -13.57 -16.67 20.11
N PHE A 180 -14.41 -16.46 19.09
CA PHE A 180 -15.02 -15.16 18.80
C PHE A 180 -15.87 -14.65 19.97
N LYS A 181 -16.64 -15.53 20.62
CA LYS A 181 -17.52 -15.18 21.75
C LYS A 181 -16.74 -14.75 23.00
N ARG A 182 -15.50 -15.20 23.20
CA ARG A 182 -14.70 -14.89 24.40
C ARG A 182 -14.35 -13.41 24.49
N GLN A 183 -14.05 -12.80 23.35
CA GLN A 183 -13.84 -11.35 23.20
C GLN A 183 -14.84 -10.73 22.23
N PHE A 184 -16.13 -11.05 22.42
CA PHE A 184 -17.17 -10.66 21.47
C PHE A 184 -17.18 -9.16 21.14
N ALA A 185 -17.03 -8.29 22.14
CA ALA A 185 -17.02 -6.84 21.93
C ALA A 185 -15.84 -6.36 21.05
N TRP A 186 -14.61 -6.80 21.37
CA TRP A 186 -13.41 -6.43 20.63
C TRP A 186 -13.37 -7.03 19.23
N ASN A 187 -13.71 -8.32 19.11
CA ASN A 187 -13.71 -9.00 17.82
C ASN A 187 -14.81 -8.45 16.89
N THR A 188 -15.97 -8.07 17.44
CA THR A 188 -17.04 -7.43 16.65
C THR A 188 -16.63 -6.02 16.22
N PHE A 189 -16.02 -5.23 17.10
CA PHE A 189 -15.50 -3.91 16.75
C PHE A 189 -14.45 -3.97 15.63
N ASP A 190 -13.44 -4.84 15.77
CA ASP A 190 -12.38 -5.00 14.77
C ASP A 190 -12.93 -5.53 13.43
N SER A 191 -13.96 -6.39 13.47
CA SER A 191 -14.65 -6.87 12.26
C SER A 191 -15.46 -5.79 11.56
N ILE A 192 -16.22 -4.98 12.32
CA ILE A 192 -16.96 -3.84 11.77
C ILE A 192 -15.99 -2.81 11.20
N TYR A 193 -14.88 -2.55 11.89
CA TYR A 193 -13.84 -1.63 11.42
C TYR A 193 -13.26 -2.08 10.08
N ALA A 194 -12.92 -3.35 9.93
CA ALA A 194 -12.45 -3.91 8.67
C ALA A 194 -13.52 -3.82 7.56
N LEU A 195 -14.79 -4.06 7.87
CA LEU A 195 -15.90 -3.91 6.91
C LEU A 195 -16.08 -2.45 6.47
N CYS A 196 -16.00 -1.51 7.40
CA CYS A 196 -16.03 -0.08 7.09
C CYS A 196 -14.84 0.33 6.21
N ALA A 197 -13.64 -0.20 6.48
CA ALA A 197 -12.45 0.01 5.66
C ALA A 197 -12.62 -0.56 4.24
N LEU A 198 -13.23 -1.74 4.10
CA LEU A 198 -13.59 -2.28 2.78
C LEU A 198 -14.60 -1.40 2.04
N GLY A 199 -15.58 -0.86 2.76
CA GLY A 199 -16.55 0.09 2.21
C GLY A 199 -15.89 1.36 1.68
N THR A 200 -14.99 1.97 2.47
CA THR A 200 -14.25 3.18 2.05
C THR A 200 -13.26 2.88 0.92
N ALA A 201 -12.65 1.70 0.89
CA ALA A 201 -11.84 1.24 -0.24
C ALA A 201 -12.67 1.18 -1.53
N GLY A 202 -13.85 0.56 -1.48
CA GLY A 202 -14.75 0.46 -2.63
C GLY A 202 -15.18 1.83 -3.16
N LEU A 203 -15.55 2.75 -2.27
CA LEU A 203 -15.89 4.13 -2.63
C LEU A 203 -14.69 4.90 -3.21
N GLY A 204 -13.49 4.73 -2.64
CA GLY A 204 -12.26 5.37 -3.12
C GLY A 204 -11.85 4.89 -4.51
N LEU A 205 -12.00 3.58 -4.77
CA LEU A 205 -11.77 3.00 -6.10
C LEU A 205 -12.79 3.52 -7.10
N TYR A 206 -14.08 3.55 -6.73
CA TYR A 206 -15.13 4.08 -7.58
C TYR A 206 -14.89 5.55 -7.96
N ALA A 207 -14.57 6.39 -6.97
CA ALA A 207 -14.28 7.81 -7.19
C ALA A 207 -13.06 8.01 -8.10
N SER A 208 -11.99 7.22 -7.89
CA SER A 208 -10.78 7.30 -8.72
C SER A 208 -11.05 6.87 -10.17
N ILE A 209 -11.80 5.79 -10.38
CA ILE A 209 -12.12 5.26 -11.71
C ILE A 209 -13.03 6.22 -12.48
N THR A 210 -14.09 6.72 -11.85
CA THR A 210 -15.00 7.70 -12.46
C THR A 210 -14.30 9.02 -12.77
N GLY A 211 -13.40 9.47 -11.88
CA GLY A 211 -12.52 10.62 -12.12
C GLY A 211 -11.63 10.42 -13.34
N MET A 212 -10.94 9.28 -13.45
CA MET A 212 -10.13 8.95 -14.63
C MET A 212 -10.96 8.93 -15.91
N ALA A 213 -12.12 8.27 -15.90
CA ALA A 213 -13.01 8.19 -17.06
C ALA A 213 -13.48 9.57 -17.55
N THR A 214 -13.82 10.46 -16.61
CA THR A 214 -14.23 11.84 -16.92
C THR A 214 -13.08 12.68 -17.47
N SER A 215 -11.86 12.51 -16.94
CA SER A 215 -10.66 13.19 -17.46
C SER A 215 -10.37 12.80 -18.91
N PHE A 216 -10.53 11.51 -19.26
CA PHE A 216 -10.36 11.03 -20.63
C PHE A 216 -11.44 11.53 -21.60
N SER A 217 -12.68 11.66 -21.15
CA SER A 217 -13.77 12.14 -22.04
C SER A 217 -13.72 13.64 -22.30
N THR A 218 -13.21 14.43 -21.33
CA THR A 218 -13.25 15.89 -21.38
C THR A 218 -11.99 16.49 -21.99
N THR A 219 -10.86 15.79 -21.92
CA THR A 219 -9.55 16.32 -22.34
C THR A 219 -9.06 15.66 -23.63
N LYS A 220 -8.42 16.42 -24.52
CA LYS A 220 -7.71 15.88 -25.72
C LYS A 220 -6.45 15.07 -25.37
N LEU A 221 -6.23 14.72 -24.10
CA LEU A 221 -5.08 13.96 -23.66
C LEU A 221 -5.22 12.52 -24.14
N THR A 222 -4.47 12.19 -25.18
CA THR A 222 -4.34 10.82 -25.68
C THR A 222 -3.31 10.06 -24.84
N PRO A 223 -3.56 8.79 -24.48
CA PRO A 223 -2.54 7.90 -23.91
C PRO A 223 -1.26 7.93 -24.76
N PHE A 224 -0.09 7.82 -24.13
CA PHE A 224 1.21 7.80 -24.82
C PHE A 224 1.59 9.07 -25.61
N THR A 225 1.13 10.25 -25.19
CA THR A 225 1.61 11.52 -25.77
C THR A 225 2.89 12.01 -25.09
N CYS A 226 3.84 12.51 -25.89
CA CYS A 226 5.01 13.27 -25.41
C CYS A 226 4.78 14.78 -25.45
N ALA A 227 3.59 15.24 -25.86
CA ALA A 227 3.25 16.65 -25.88
C ALA A 227 2.99 17.13 -24.44
N PRO A 228 3.66 18.19 -23.97
CA PRO A 228 3.33 18.80 -22.69
C PRO A 228 1.86 19.25 -22.70
N PRO A 229 1.12 19.13 -21.59
CA PRO A 229 -0.29 19.52 -21.51
C PRO A 229 -0.53 21.05 -21.58
N ALA A 230 0.49 21.86 -21.88
CA ALA A 230 0.40 23.29 -22.15
C ALA A 230 1.52 23.72 -23.11
#